data_AF-A0A662C2U7-F1
#
_entry.id   AF-A0A662C2U7-F1
#
_cell.length_a   1.000
_cell.length_b   1.000
_cell.length_c   1.000
_cell.angle_alpha   90.00
_cell.angle_beta   90.00
_cell.angle_gamma   90.00
#
_symmetry.space_group_name_H-M   'P 1'
#
loop_
_entity.id
_entity.type
_entity.pdbx_description
1 polymer ?
#
loop_
_entity_poly.entity_id
_entity_poly.type
_entity_poly.pdbx_seq_one_letter_code
_entity_poly.pdbx_strand_id
1 'polypeptide(L)'
;MKLINFKCRQFRIVLSVLSIITITSCNIETSEEKANQKIIKAELKEVSIIEHAKLEIAGNGEDQIHVLTVWGTPYEIGKAQGILFKKEIEHLQNILEKMLGAGGQSVELLDALFEQAKPYISDYFIEEMQGLADGSGLSLQSIIRINLLGEAAEFHCSLFGAWGKATAEDGHLYQLRSL
;
A
#
# COMPACT_ATOMS: atom_id res chain seq x y z
N MET A 1 -2.30 74.30 -40.60
CA MET A 1 -1.78 75.58 -40.09
C MET A 1 -1.57 75.45 -38.58
N LYS A 2 -0.30 75.52 -38.15
CA LYS A 2 0.21 75.79 -36.79
C LYS A 2 -0.21 74.83 -35.65
N LEU A 3 0.63 74.42 -34.72
CA LEU A 3 2.08 74.45 -34.53
C LEU A 3 2.35 73.47 -33.38
N ILE A 4 3.45 72.74 -33.52
CA ILE A 4 4.06 71.84 -32.55
C ILE A 4 4.41 72.60 -31.25
N ASN A 5 4.23 71.98 -30.08
CA ASN A 5 5.30 71.97 -29.07
C ASN A 5 5.22 70.81 -28.06
N PHE A 6 6.30 70.02 -28.10
CA PHE A 6 6.64 68.85 -27.30
C PHE A 6 7.37 69.30 -26.02
N LYS A 7 7.09 68.66 -24.89
CA LYS A 7 8.07 68.47 -23.80
C LYS A 7 7.78 67.18 -23.00
N CYS A 8 7.79 66.04 -23.69
CA CYS A 8 8.10 64.76 -23.06
C CYS A 8 9.61 64.58 -23.13
N ARG A 9 10.33 65.01 -22.08
CA ARG A 9 11.75 64.75 -21.92
C ARG A 9 11.89 63.31 -21.40
N GLN A 10 12.05 62.39 -22.37
CA GLN A 10 13.03 61.30 -22.37
C GLN A 10 13.30 60.71 -20.98
N PHE A 11 12.72 59.56 -20.64
CA PHE A 11 13.41 58.32 -20.95
C PHE A 11 12.40 57.18 -21.17
N ARG A 12 12.24 56.79 -22.44
CA ARG A 12 11.81 55.45 -22.81
C ARG A 12 12.91 54.46 -22.40
N ILE A 13 12.54 53.18 -22.35
CA ILE A 13 13.38 52.01 -22.09
C ILE A 13 13.49 51.67 -20.60
N VAL A 14 12.41 51.22 -19.95
CA VAL A 14 12.36 50.02 -19.06
C VAL A 14 10.88 49.65 -18.79
N LEU A 15 10.03 49.52 -19.82
CA LEU A 15 8.60 49.17 -19.62
C LEU A 15 8.21 47.77 -20.14
N SER A 16 9.20 46.95 -20.49
CA SER A 16 9.02 45.55 -20.90
C SER A 16 9.61 44.55 -19.89
N VAL A 17 10.13 45.02 -18.75
CA VAL A 17 10.68 44.17 -17.68
C VAL A 17 9.71 44.02 -16.50
N LEU A 18 8.78 44.97 -16.31
CA LEU A 18 7.93 45.01 -15.11
C LEU A 18 6.78 43.98 -15.08
N SER A 19 6.34 43.48 -16.24
CA SER A 19 5.30 42.44 -16.34
C SER A 19 5.85 41.01 -16.28
N ILE A 20 7.17 40.82 -16.31
CA ILE A 20 7.82 39.52 -16.11
C ILE A 20 8.09 39.28 -14.61
N ILE A 21 8.21 40.35 -13.81
CA ILE A 21 8.56 40.27 -12.38
C ILE A 21 7.39 39.76 -11.51
N THR A 22 6.14 39.84 -11.97
CA THR A 22 4.98 39.41 -11.17
C THR A 22 4.65 37.92 -11.26
N ILE A 23 5.35 37.14 -12.10
CA ILE A 23 5.15 35.67 -12.20
C ILE A 23 6.07 34.90 -11.23
N THR A 24 7.08 35.55 -10.64
CA THR A 24 8.08 34.90 -9.78
C THR A 24 7.78 34.90 -8.28
N SER A 25 6.57 35.27 -7.84
CA SER A 25 6.21 35.29 -6.40
C SER A 25 5.09 34.33 -6.00
N CYS A 26 4.91 33.24 -6.75
CA CYS A 26 4.43 32.02 -6.09
C CYS A 26 5.64 31.41 -5.36
N ASN A 27 5.84 31.81 -4.10
CA ASN A 27 6.62 30.99 -3.18
C ASN A 27 5.90 29.64 -3.10
N ILE A 28 6.37 28.66 -3.87
CA ILE A 28 6.16 27.26 -3.54
C ILE A 28 6.95 27.10 -2.23
N GLU A 29 6.26 27.25 -1.10
CA GLU A 29 6.79 26.75 0.16
C GLU A 29 6.95 25.25 -0.05
N THR A 30 8.18 24.83 -0.34
CA THR A 30 8.57 23.44 -0.18
C THR A 30 8.33 23.14 1.28
N SER A 31 7.21 22.46 1.58
CA SER A 31 6.99 21.94 2.92
C SER A 31 8.15 21.00 3.18
N GLU A 32 9.10 21.43 4.03
CA GLU A 32 10.09 20.52 4.55
C GLU A 32 9.32 19.37 5.18
N GLU A 33 9.51 18.17 4.64
CA GLU A 33 8.88 16.96 5.15
C GLU A 33 9.42 16.76 6.57
N LYS A 34 8.70 17.28 7.57
CA LYS A 34 9.10 17.13 8.97
C LYS A 34 9.00 15.66 9.30
N ALA A 35 10.15 15.01 9.42
CA ALA A 35 10.24 13.62 9.85
C ALA A 35 9.41 13.43 11.13
N ASN A 36 8.44 12.53 11.08
CA ASN A 36 7.59 12.25 12.23
C ASN A 36 8.42 11.57 13.33
N GLN A 37 8.78 12.34 14.36
CA GLN A 37 9.59 11.86 15.47
C GLN A 37 8.88 10.81 16.34
N LYS A 38 7.57 10.57 16.12
CA LYS A 38 6.79 9.54 16.81
C LYS A 38 6.97 8.13 16.19
N ILE A 39 7.70 8.00 15.07
CA ILE A 39 7.95 6.68 14.45
C ILE A 39 9.01 5.93 15.26
N ILE A 40 8.58 4.87 15.95
CA ILE A 40 9.48 3.93 16.64
C ILE A 40 10.17 3.08 15.58
N LYS A 41 11.50 3.17 15.48
CA LYS A 41 12.28 2.28 14.61
C LYS A 41 12.36 0.90 15.27
N ALA A 42 11.84 -0.11 14.58
CA ALA A 42 11.98 -1.49 15.00
C ALA A 42 13.43 -1.97 14.74
N GLU A 43 13.98 -2.69 15.72
CA GLU A 43 15.19 -3.49 15.51
C GLU A 43 14.77 -4.79 14.81
N LEU A 44 15.38 -5.06 13.64
CA LEU A 44 15.09 -6.24 12.84
C LEU A 44 16.16 -7.30 13.07
N LYS A 45 15.73 -8.52 13.37
CA LYS A 45 16.60 -9.70 13.48
C LYS A 45 16.37 -10.59 12.27
N GLU A 46 17.42 -10.79 11.48
CA GLU A 46 17.36 -11.69 10.33
C GLU A 46 17.08 -13.13 10.75
N VAL A 47 16.17 -13.77 10.03
CA VAL A 47 15.79 -15.17 10.22
C VAL A 47 16.27 -16.02 9.06
N SER A 48 16.04 -15.56 7.82
CA SER A 48 16.39 -16.30 6.61
C SER A 48 16.51 -15.37 5.40
N ILE A 49 17.44 -15.69 4.50
CA ILE A 49 17.53 -15.08 3.17
C ILE A 49 17.55 -16.20 2.15
N ILE A 50 16.70 -16.09 1.15
CA ILE A 50 16.69 -16.95 -0.04
C ILE A 50 16.69 -16.08 -1.30
N GLU A 51 16.76 -16.71 -2.46
CA GLU A 51 16.51 -16.01 -3.72
C GLU A 51 15.13 -15.35 -3.66
N HIS A 52 15.03 -14.08 -4.05
CA HIS A 52 13.79 -13.30 -4.08
C HIS A 52 13.13 -12.97 -2.73
N ALA A 53 13.70 -13.35 -1.59
CA ALA A 53 13.14 -12.96 -0.29
C ALA A 53 14.14 -12.90 0.88
N LYS A 54 13.86 -11.99 1.82
CA LYS A 54 14.50 -11.88 3.14
C LYS A 54 13.43 -11.84 4.22
N LEU A 55 13.52 -12.74 5.19
CA LEU A 55 12.66 -12.80 6.36
C LEU A 55 13.41 -12.30 7.59
N GLU A 56 12.81 -11.32 8.25
CA GLU A 56 13.27 -10.72 9.50
C GLU A 56 12.15 -10.76 10.55
N ILE A 57 12.52 -10.53 11.80
CA ILE A 57 11.61 -10.41 12.93
C ILE A 57 11.77 -9.05 13.60
N ALA A 58 10.65 -8.40 13.90
CA ALA A 58 10.56 -7.26 14.80
C ALA A 58 9.87 -7.68 16.12
N GLY A 59 10.26 -7.08 17.24
CA GLY A 59 9.63 -7.33 18.55
C GLY A 59 10.12 -8.63 19.23
N ASN A 60 9.48 -9.00 20.35
CA ASN A 60 9.79 -10.19 21.13
C ASN A 60 8.50 -10.74 21.78
N GLY A 61 8.47 -12.04 22.12
CA GLY A 61 7.33 -12.64 22.81
C GLY A 61 6.06 -12.63 21.94
N GLU A 62 4.93 -12.24 22.55
CA GLU A 62 3.62 -12.18 21.87
C GLU A 62 3.52 -11.02 20.85
N ASP A 63 4.36 -9.99 20.97
CA ASP A 63 4.42 -8.84 20.06
C ASP A 63 5.39 -9.06 18.89
N GLN A 64 5.78 -10.31 18.63
CA GLN A 64 6.68 -10.66 17.54
C GLN A 64 5.95 -10.57 16.18
N ILE A 65 6.56 -9.88 15.22
CA ILE A 65 6.02 -9.73 13.86
C ILE A 65 7.08 -10.16 12.85
N HIS A 66 6.66 -10.96 11.86
CA HIS A 66 7.48 -11.28 10.70
C HIS A 66 7.49 -10.12 9.70
N VAL A 67 8.69 -9.72 9.29
CA VAL A 67 8.93 -8.72 8.25
C VAL A 67 9.53 -9.43 7.05
N LEU A 68 8.70 -9.67 6.02
CA LEU A 68 9.13 -10.30 4.77
C LEU A 68 9.39 -9.22 3.72
N THR A 69 10.63 -9.14 3.24
CA THR A 69 10.99 -8.36 2.05
C THR A 69 11.06 -9.32 0.85
N VAL A 70 10.38 -9.00 -0.24
CA VAL A 70 10.33 -9.80 -1.47
C VAL A 70 10.68 -8.97 -2.70
N TRP A 71 11.24 -9.60 -3.75
CA TRP A 71 11.59 -8.91 -5.00
C TRP A 71 11.63 -9.88 -6.19
N GLY A 72 11.40 -9.36 -7.40
CA GLY A 72 11.41 -10.16 -8.64
C GLY A 72 10.10 -10.05 -9.40
N THR A 73 9.82 -11.05 -10.22
CA THR A 73 8.52 -11.25 -10.88
C THR A 73 7.46 -11.69 -9.87
N PRO A 74 6.15 -11.56 -10.19
CA PRO A 74 5.08 -11.93 -9.25
C PRO A 74 5.18 -13.40 -8.84
N TYR A 75 5.46 -14.29 -9.81
CA TYR A 75 5.68 -15.71 -9.53
C TYR A 75 6.87 -15.96 -8.59
N GLU A 76 8.01 -15.29 -8.81
CA GLU A 76 9.19 -15.43 -7.94
C GLU A 76 8.90 -14.95 -6.52
N ILE A 77 8.19 -13.82 -6.38
CA ILE A 77 7.73 -13.27 -5.10
C ILE A 77 6.87 -14.31 -4.36
N GLY A 78 5.82 -14.81 -5.02
CA GLY A 78 4.90 -15.78 -4.43
C GLY A 78 5.62 -17.06 -4.03
N LYS A 79 6.51 -17.57 -4.90
CA LYS A 79 7.27 -18.81 -4.62
C LYS A 79 8.19 -18.66 -3.43
N ALA A 80 8.91 -17.54 -3.33
CA ALA A 80 9.79 -17.28 -2.20
C ALA A 80 9.00 -17.16 -0.87
N GLN A 81 7.85 -16.47 -0.88
CA GLN A 81 6.95 -16.42 0.27
C GLN A 81 6.43 -17.81 0.65
N GLY A 82 6.00 -18.61 -0.33
CA GLY A 82 5.48 -19.95 -0.12
C GLY A 82 6.49 -20.91 0.51
N ILE A 83 7.77 -20.79 0.12
CA ILE A 83 8.86 -21.58 0.69
C ILE A 83 9.12 -21.19 2.15
N LEU A 84 9.21 -19.88 2.43
CA LEU A 84 9.54 -19.39 3.77
C LEU A 84 8.43 -19.60 4.79
N PHE A 85 7.17 -19.46 4.37
CA PHE A 85 5.98 -19.59 5.21
C PHE A 85 5.22 -20.90 5.02
N LYS A 86 5.88 -21.94 4.50
CA LYS A 86 5.22 -23.21 4.17
C LYS A 86 4.39 -23.76 5.34
N LYS A 87 4.95 -23.76 6.55
CA LYS A 87 4.27 -24.29 7.74
C LYS A 87 3.03 -23.47 8.08
N GLU A 88 3.12 -22.16 8.04
CA GLU A 88 2.01 -21.24 8.31
C GLU A 88 0.91 -21.39 7.25
N ILE A 89 1.30 -21.52 5.98
CA ILE A 89 0.39 -21.67 4.84
C ILE A 89 -0.35 -23.01 4.88
N GLU A 90 0.29 -24.11 5.31
CA GLU A 90 -0.36 -25.41 5.50
C GLU A 90 -1.57 -25.31 6.46
N HIS A 91 -1.54 -24.41 7.45
CA HIS A 91 -2.66 -24.21 8.36
C HIS A 91 -3.84 -23.45 7.74
N LEU A 92 -3.65 -22.76 6.60
CA LEU A 92 -4.71 -21.98 5.95
C LEU A 92 -5.84 -22.85 5.41
N GLN A 93 -5.57 -24.12 5.05
CA GLN A 93 -6.63 -25.06 4.66
C GLN A 93 -7.62 -25.29 5.80
N ASN A 94 -7.12 -25.47 7.02
CA ASN A 94 -7.96 -25.63 8.20
C ASN A 94 -8.77 -24.36 8.51
N ILE A 95 -8.21 -23.18 8.20
CA ILE A 95 -8.91 -21.90 8.36
C ILE A 95 -10.04 -21.77 7.33
N LEU A 96 -9.78 -22.14 6.07
CA LEU A 96 -10.78 -22.15 5.00
C LEU A 96 -12.00 -22.99 5.40
N GLU A 97 -11.77 -24.22 5.86
CA GLU A 97 -12.85 -25.12 6.31
C GLU A 97 -13.65 -24.53 7.48
N LYS A 98 -12.96 -23.97 8.49
CA LYS A 98 -13.62 -23.39 9.67
C LYS A 98 -14.43 -22.14 9.33
N MET A 99 -13.89 -21.26 8.50
CA MET A 99 -14.57 -20.01 8.13
C MET A 99 -15.80 -20.29 7.26
N LEU A 100 -15.67 -21.14 6.25
CA LEU A 100 -16.81 -21.55 5.42
C LEU A 100 -17.87 -22.30 6.23
N GLY A 101 -17.45 -23.21 7.11
CA GLY A 101 -18.35 -23.95 7.99
C GLY A 101 -19.12 -23.04 8.95
N ALA A 102 -18.46 -22.04 9.55
CA ALA A 102 -19.11 -21.06 10.42
C ALA A 102 -20.08 -20.13 9.67
N GLY A 103 -19.76 -19.78 8.42
CA GLY A 103 -20.61 -18.96 7.56
C GLY A 103 -21.74 -19.73 6.85
N GLY A 104 -21.76 -21.07 6.92
CA GLY A 104 -22.70 -21.91 6.16
C GLY A 104 -22.47 -21.83 4.65
N GLN A 105 -21.27 -21.46 4.21
CA GLN A 105 -20.91 -21.26 2.82
C GLN A 105 -20.13 -22.46 2.29
N SER A 106 -20.22 -22.69 0.98
CA SER A 106 -19.52 -23.80 0.32
C SER A 106 -18.31 -23.31 -0.45
N VAL A 107 -17.36 -24.20 -0.74
CA VAL A 107 -16.17 -23.86 -1.55
C VAL A 107 -16.56 -23.51 -2.99
N GLU A 108 -17.69 -24.02 -3.48
CA GLU A 108 -18.22 -23.72 -4.81
C GLU A 108 -18.67 -22.26 -4.93
N LEU A 109 -19.10 -21.63 -3.83
CA LEU A 109 -19.37 -20.19 -3.81
C LEU A 109 -18.10 -19.40 -4.13
N LEU A 110 -16.97 -19.76 -3.52
CA LEU A 110 -15.69 -19.10 -3.78
C LEU A 110 -15.23 -19.28 -5.23
N ASP A 111 -15.45 -20.46 -5.80
CA ASP A 111 -15.14 -20.72 -7.21
C ASP A 111 -16.01 -19.85 -8.13
N ALA A 112 -17.31 -19.74 -7.85
CA ALA A 112 -18.21 -18.89 -8.61
C ALA A 112 -17.90 -17.38 -8.46
N LEU A 113 -17.45 -16.95 -7.28
CA LEU A 113 -16.97 -15.58 -7.04
C LEU A 113 -15.70 -15.32 -7.83
N PHE A 114 -14.75 -16.25 -7.83
CA PHE A 114 -13.53 -16.12 -8.62
C PHE A 114 -13.82 -15.94 -10.10
N GLU A 115 -14.67 -16.79 -10.69
CA GLU A 115 -14.99 -16.71 -12.12
C GLU A 115 -15.61 -15.36 -12.51
N GLN A 116 -16.41 -14.77 -11.63
CA GLN A 116 -16.97 -13.43 -11.85
C GLN A 116 -15.93 -12.32 -11.69
N ALA A 117 -15.02 -12.45 -10.73
CA ALA A 117 -14.01 -11.45 -10.42
C ALA A 117 -12.81 -11.49 -11.37
N LYS A 118 -12.47 -12.68 -11.89
CA LYS A 118 -11.26 -12.96 -12.69
C LYS A 118 -11.00 -11.97 -13.83
N PRO A 119 -11.98 -11.51 -14.63
CA PRO A 119 -11.73 -10.52 -15.67
C PRO A 119 -11.21 -9.17 -15.16
N TYR A 120 -11.36 -8.89 -13.87
CA TYR A 120 -10.94 -7.66 -13.19
C TYR A 120 -9.70 -7.87 -12.30
N ILE A 121 -9.21 -9.10 -12.19
CA ILE A 121 -8.00 -9.43 -11.44
C ILE A 121 -6.83 -9.37 -12.41
N SER A 122 -5.81 -8.56 -12.09
CA SER A 122 -4.58 -8.51 -12.86
C SER A 122 -3.85 -9.85 -12.84
N ASP A 123 -3.28 -10.25 -13.97
CA ASP A 123 -2.44 -11.46 -14.09
C ASP A 123 -1.30 -11.49 -13.06
N TYR A 124 -0.82 -10.31 -12.65
CA TYR A 124 0.13 -10.14 -11.55
C TYR A 124 -0.25 -10.97 -10.32
N PHE A 125 -1.51 -10.88 -9.86
CA PHE A 125 -1.95 -11.59 -8.64
C PHE A 125 -2.13 -13.08 -8.89
N ILE A 126 -2.53 -13.48 -10.09
CA ILE A 126 -2.68 -14.89 -10.45
C ILE A 126 -1.31 -15.58 -10.50
N GLU A 127 -0.31 -14.92 -11.07
CA GLU A 127 1.08 -15.39 -11.10
C GLU A 127 1.68 -15.47 -9.70
N GLU A 128 1.45 -14.47 -8.84
CA GLU A 128 1.91 -14.49 -7.46
C GLU A 128 1.26 -15.63 -6.65
N MET A 129 -0.05 -15.84 -6.80
CA MET A 129 -0.75 -16.97 -6.16
C MET A 129 -0.26 -18.32 -6.70
N GLN A 130 0.10 -18.42 -7.98
CA GLN A 130 0.69 -19.62 -8.56
C GLN A 130 2.08 -19.90 -7.96
N GLY A 131 2.93 -18.88 -7.83
CA GLY A 131 4.20 -19.00 -7.13
C GLY A 131 4.00 -19.46 -5.68
N LEU A 132 3.07 -18.84 -4.97
CA LEU A 132 2.75 -19.18 -3.58
C LEU A 132 2.29 -20.63 -3.43
N ALA A 133 1.47 -21.12 -4.35
CA ALA A 133 1.04 -22.51 -4.42
C ALA A 133 2.25 -23.45 -4.61
N ASP A 134 3.10 -23.17 -5.59
CA ASP A 134 4.27 -24.01 -5.90
C ASP A 134 5.34 -23.99 -4.78
N GLY A 135 5.49 -22.87 -4.07
CA GLY A 135 6.41 -22.73 -2.93
C GLY A 135 5.92 -23.43 -1.67
N SER A 136 4.60 -23.36 -1.39
CA SER A 136 3.98 -23.96 -0.21
C SER A 136 3.60 -25.43 -0.39
N GLY A 137 3.42 -25.89 -1.63
CA GLY A 137 2.91 -27.22 -1.98
C GLY A 137 1.39 -27.35 -1.92
N LEU A 138 0.65 -26.24 -1.76
CA LEU A 138 -0.80 -26.21 -1.90
C LEU A 138 -1.21 -26.10 -3.36
N SER A 139 -2.48 -26.42 -3.67
CA SER A 139 -3.01 -26.18 -5.02
C SER A 139 -3.29 -24.68 -5.24
N LEU A 140 -3.13 -24.20 -6.48
CA LEU A 140 -3.51 -22.84 -6.86
C LEU A 140 -4.96 -22.54 -6.45
N GLN A 141 -5.88 -23.49 -6.65
CA GLN A 141 -7.28 -23.32 -6.28
C GLN A 141 -7.46 -23.10 -4.77
N SER A 142 -6.68 -23.80 -3.93
CA SER A 142 -6.70 -23.57 -2.48
C SER A 142 -6.25 -22.15 -2.15
N ILE A 143 -5.17 -21.67 -2.76
CA ILE A 143 -4.65 -20.31 -2.54
C ILE A 143 -5.65 -19.25 -2.98
N ILE A 144 -6.28 -19.42 -4.16
CA ILE A 144 -7.33 -18.54 -4.65
C ILE A 144 -8.50 -18.48 -3.66
N ARG A 145 -9.00 -19.63 -3.23
CA ARG A 145 -10.13 -19.72 -2.29
C ARG A 145 -9.84 -19.00 -0.96
N ILE A 146 -8.63 -19.20 -0.41
CA ILE A 146 -8.22 -18.53 0.82
C ILE A 146 -8.21 -17.00 0.65
N ASN A 147 -7.70 -16.49 -0.48
CA ASN A 147 -7.68 -15.05 -0.76
C ASN A 147 -9.08 -14.47 -1.01
N LEU A 148 -10.06 -15.29 -1.38
CA LEU A 148 -11.46 -14.87 -1.60
C LEU A 148 -12.34 -14.95 -0.35
N LEU A 149 -11.82 -15.44 0.79
CA LEU A 149 -12.59 -15.46 2.04
C LEU A 149 -13.09 -14.07 2.44
N GLY A 150 -12.30 -13.03 2.17
CA GLY A 150 -12.64 -11.61 2.36
C GLY A 150 -13.90 -11.17 1.62
N GLU A 151 -14.15 -11.75 0.44
CA GLU A 151 -15.29 -11.41 -0.42
C GLU A 151 -16.53 -12.23 -0.06
N ALA A 152 -16.34 -13.43 0.49
CA ALA A 152 -17.43 -14.32 0.86
C ALA A 152 -17.98 -14.06 2.26
N ALA A 153 -17.15 -13.61 3.21
CA ALA A 153 -17.56 -13.43 4.60
C ALA A 153 -17.61 -11.96 5.03
N GLU A 154 -18.59 -11.63 5.88
CA GLU A 154 -18.67 -10.32 6.53
C GLU A 154 -17.72 -10.28 7.73
N PHE A 155 -16.67 -9.48 7.65
CA PHE A 155 -15.77 -9.24 8.78
C PHE A 155 -16.15 -7.95 9.52
N HIS A 156 -16.31 -8.04 10.84
CA HIS A 156 -16.60 -6.88 11.67
C HIS A 156 -15.30 -6.11 11.97
N CYS A 157 -15.25 -4.84 11.57
CA CYS A 157 -14.12 -3.97 11.85
C CYS A 157 -14.62 -2.68 12.50
N SER A 158 -13.75 -2.05 13.30
CA SER A 158 -13.95 -0.67 13.75
C SER A 158 -12.86 0.21 13.16
N LEU A 159 -13.26 1.35 12.58
CA LEU A 159 -12.36 2.31 11.95
C LEU A 159 -12.44 3.66 12.66
N PHE A 160 -11.29 4.32 12.79
CA PHE A 160 -11.18 5.68 13.30
C PHE A 160 -10.32 6.51 12.34
N GLY A 161 -10.78 7.72 12.03
CA GLY A 161 -10.06 8.71 11.24
C GLY A 161 -10.27 10.10 11.83
N ALA A 162 -9.19 10.80 12.14
CA ALA A 162 -9.24 12.17 12.68
C ALA A 162 -8.10 13.03 12.14
N TRP A 163 -8.36 14.31 11.89
CA TRP A 163 -7.36 15.29 11.43
C TRP A 163 -7.77 16.73 11.80
N GLY A 164 -6.84 17.68 11.60
CA GLY A 164 -7.08 19.11 11.78
C GLY A 164 -7.51 19.44 13.22
N LYS A 165 -8.69 20.05 13.38
CA LYS A 165 -9.19 20.43 14.72
C LYS A 165 -9.47 19.22 15.63
N ALA A 166 -9.75 18.05 15.06
CA ALA A 166 -9.93 16.83 15.85
C ALA A 166 -8.61 16.30 16.43
N THR A 167 -7.47 16.77 15.91
CA THR A 167 -6.12 16.38 16.31
C THR A 167 -5.32 17.61 16.73
N ALA A 168 -5.95 18.49 17.52
CA ALA A 168 -5.51 19.87 17.77
C ALA A 168 -4.07 20.04 18.30
N GLU A 169 -3.45 18.98 18.82
CA GLU A 169 -2.04 19.00 19.23
C GLU A 169 -1.08 19.18 18.05
N ASP A 170 -1.31 18.52 16.91
CA ASP A 170 -0.41 18.57 15.74
C ASP A 170 -1.13 18.71 14.38
N GLY A 171 -2.45 18.57 14.34
CA GLY A 171 -3.27 18.68 13.13
C GLY A 171 -3.09 17.52 12.14
N HIS A 172 -2.27 16.53 12.45
CA HIS A 172 -1.97 15.39 11.57
C HIS A 172 -3.17 14.45 11.40
N LEU A 173 -3.14 13.65 10.34
CA LEU A 173 -4.07 12.56 10.12
C LEU A 173 -3.70 11.34 10.98
N TYR A 174 -4.62 10.89 11.81
CA TYR A 174 -4.56 9.57 12.44
C TYR A 174 -5.62 8.67 11.83
N GLN A 175 -5.20 7.48 11.38
CA GLN A 175 -6.07 6.44 10.86
C GLN A 175 -5.77 5.14 11.61
N LEU A 176 -6.80 4.53 12.21
CA LEU A 176 -6.70 3.29 12.97
C LEU A 176 -7.79 2.32 12.50
N ARG A 177 -7.50 1.03 12.55
CA ARG A 177 -8.44 -0.06 12.29
C ARG A 177 -8.21 -1.18 13.28
N SER A 178 -9.28 -1.67 13.90
CA SER A 178 -9.31 -2.97 14.58
C SER A 178 -9.93 -3.98 13.63
N LEU A 179 -9.25 -5.11 13.46
CA LEU A 179 -9.62 -6.25 12.62
C LEU A 179 -9.95 -7.45 13.50
#